data_AF-A0A1Q3DEK4-F1
#
_entry.id   AF-A0A1Q3DEK4-F1
#
_cell.length_a   1.000
_cell.length_b   1.000
_cell.length_c   1.000
_cell.angle_alpha   90.00
_cell.angle_beta   90.00
_cell.angle_gamma   90.00
#
_symmetry.space_group_name_H-M   'P 1'
#
loop_
_entity.id
_entity.type
_entity.pdbx_description
1 polymer ?
#
loop_
_entity_poly.entity_id
_entity_poly.type
_entity_poly.pdbx_seq_one_letter_code
_entity_poly.pdbx_strand_id
1 'polypeptide(L)'
;FINLIERITYQKWHVNITIVIQDSFKLQTIALIDSGAQMNCIQEGLIPKKFFEKTKQKLFTANGENLSVKFKNLDVHICNDGICIKQTFILVKDLDIGIILGQSFLEVIKPFKVKNERIVTKIFQRKILFAFNEKSITKEINLLKTLSMFKEHSINLIKSKENHLYFMKQEISNQKLEQQLQTSQTREKINSLKI
;
A
#
# COMPACT_ATOMS: atom_id res chain seq x y z
N PHE A 1 3.55 17.64 -0.86
CA PHE A 1 2.67 16.46 -1.05
C PHE A 1 1.83 16.14 0.21
N ILE A 2 2.40 16.12 1.43
CA ILE A 2 1.64 15.83 2.67
C ILE A 2 0.55 16.88 2.99
N ASN A 3 0.71 18.13 2.54
CA ASN A 3 -0.25 19.21 2.82
C ASN A 3 -1.65 19.06 2.16
N LEU A 4 -1.88 18.04 1.32
CA LEU A 4 -3.16 17.83 0.62
C LEU A 4 -4.06 16.76 1.25
N ILE A 5 -3.51 15.86 2.08
CA ILE A 5 -4.28 14.74 2.62
C ILE A 5 -4.75 15.10 4.04
N GLU A 6 -5.99 15.55 4.14
CA GLU A 6 -6.58 15.93 5.44
C GLU A 6 -7.20 14.72 6.17
N ARG A 7 -7.65 13.74 5.39
CA ARG A 7 -8.37 12.55 5.87
C ARG A 7 -7.95 11.31 5.10
N ILE A 8 -7.75 10.20 5.81
CA ILE A 8 -7.62 8.87 5.22
C ILE A 8 -8.82 8.05 5.69
N THR A 9 -9.45 7.34 4.75
CA THR A 9 -10.52 6.39 5.04
C THR A 9 -9.99 4.97 4.86
N TYR A 10 -10.03 4.18 5.93
CA TYR A 10 -9.73 2.76 5.92
C TYR A 10 -11.02 1.95 5.90
N GLN A 11 -11.09 0.94 5.05
CA GLN A 11 -12.22 0.02 4.96
C GLN A 11 -11.69 -1.39 4.66
N LYS A 12 -11.97 -2.36 5.53
CA LYS A 12 -11.77 -3.77 5.20
C LYS A 12 -12.95 -4.26 4.36
N TRP A 13 -12.67 -4.93 3.25
CA TRP A 13 -13.70 -5.42 2.31
C TRP A 13 -14.13 -6.84 2.68
N HIS A 14 -14.58 -7.03 3.92
CA HIS A 14 -15.21 -8.25 4.36
C HIS A 14 -16.63 -8.30 3.80
N VAL A 15 -16.93 -9.32 3.02
CA VAL A 15 -18.23 -9.49 2.35
C VAL A 15 -18.80 -10.86 2.66
N ASN A 16 -20.12 -10.95 2.83
CA ASN A 16 -20.80 -12.24 2.90
C ASN A 16 -20.88 -12.84 1.50
N ILE A 17 -20.46 -14.09 1.37
CA ILE A 17 -20.53 -14.85 0.12
C ILE A 17 -21.19 -16.20 0.34
N THR A 18 -21.78 -16.73 -0.73
CA THR A 18 -22.21 -18.12 -0.79
C THR A 18 -21.28 -18.86 -1.76
N ILE A 19 -20.60 -19.88 -1.27
CA ILE A 19 -19.81 -20.80 -2.08
C ILE A 19 -20.67 -22.02 -2.42
N VAL A 20 -20.66 -22.42 -3.68
CA VAL A 20 -21.29 -23.64 -4.19
C VAL A 20 -20.28 -24.46 -4.97
N ILE A 21 -20.23 -25.77 -4.70
CA ILE A 21 -19.33 -26.71 -5.37
C ILE A 21 -20.12 -27.91 -5.86
N GLN A 22 -19.99 -28.22 -7.16
CA GLN A 22 -20.63 -29.36 -7.82
C GLN A 22 -22.12 -29.53 -7.45
N ASP A 23 -22.81 -28.41 -7.21
CA ASP A 23 -24.21 -28.31 -6.75
C ASP A 23 -24.57 -29.13 -5.48
N SER A 24 -23.59 -29.73 -4.81
CA SER A 24 -23.76 -30.66 -3.70
C SER A 24 -23.28 -30.10 -2.37
N PHE A 25 -22.38 -29.13 -2.41
CA PHE A 25 -21.88 -28.44 -1.23
C PHE A 25 -22.16 -26.95 -1.32
N LYS A 26 -22.73 -26.39 -0.26
CA LYS A 26 -23.04 -24.98 -0.13
C LYS A 26 -22.53 -24.47 1.22
N LEU A 27 -21.80 -23.36 1.19
CA LEU A 27 -21.26 -22.71 2.38
C LEU A 27 -21.54 -21.21 2.32
N GLN A 28 -22.21 -20.67 3.32
CA GLN A 28 -22.30 -19.23 3.54
C GLN A 28 -21.21 -18.81 4.53
N THR A 29 -20.40 -17.83 4.15
CA THR A 29 -19.26 -17.40 4.96
C THR A 29 -18.81 -15.99 4.59
N ILE A 30 -17.87 -15.46 5.36
CA ILE A 30 -17.25 -14.16 5.13
C ILE A 30 -15.97 -14.38 4.33
N ALA A 31 -15.76 -13.56 3.30
CA ALA A 31 -14.50 -13.49 2.58
C ALA A 31 -13.94 -12.06 2.61
N LEU A 32 -12.61 -11.96 2.64
CA LEU A 32 -11.90 -10.71 2.43
C LEU A 32 -11.62 -10.54 0.93
N ILE A 33 -12.02 -9.41 0.36
CA ILE A 33 -11.56 -9.02 -0.97
C ILE A 33 -10.23 -8.30 -0.82
N ASP A 34 -9.17 -8.86 -1.43
CA ASP A 34 -7.81 -8.35 -1.32
C ASP A 34 -7.14 -8.26 -2.69
N SER A 35 -6.94 -7.03 -3.17
CA SER A 35 -6.22 -6.78 -4.42
C SER A 35 -4.72 -7.11 -4.35
N GLY A 36 -4.15 -7.28 -3.15
CA GLY A 36 -2.77 -7.71 -2.93
C GLY A 36 -2.57 -9.22 -3.11
N ALA A 37 -3.64 -10.01 -3.07
CA ALA A 37 -3.58 -11.45 -3.34
C ALA A 37 -3.77 -11.71 -4.85
N GLN A 38 -2.83 -12.42 -5.48
CA GLN A 38 -2.93 -12.73 -6.91
C GLN A 38 -4.05 -13.76 -7.21
N MET A 39 -4.20 -14.76 -6.34
CA MET A 39 -5.20 -15.83 -6.46
C MET A 39 -6.21 -15.77 -5.32
N ASN A 40 -7.39 -16.37 -5.53
CA ASN A 40 -8.29 -16.66 -4.43
C ASN A 40 -7.74 -17.79 -3.55
N CYS A 41 -7.89 -17.64 -2.24
CA CYS A 41 -7.39 -18.58 -1.24
C CYS A 41 -8.52 -19.05 -0.33
N ILE A 42 -8.44 -20.29 0.12
CA ILE A 42 -9.35 -20.86 1.10
C ILE A 42 -8.59 -21.67 2.14
N GLN A 43 -9.01 -21.55 3.40
CA GLN A 43 -8.38 -22.25 4.51
C GLN A 43 -8.65 -23.77 4.48
N GLU A 44 -7.61 -24.57 4.73
CA GLU A 44 -7.69 -26.03 4.88
C GLU A 44 -8.67 -26.36 6.02
N GLY A 45 -9.71 -27.14 5.70
CA GLY A 45 -10.74 -27.53 6.67
C GLY A 45 -12.10 -26.88 6.45
N LEU A 46 -12.19 -25.74 5.74
CA LEU A 46 -13.49 -25.11 5.44
C LEU A 46 -14.32 -25.88 4.41
N ILE A 47 -13.64 -26.55 3.48
CA ILE A 47 -14.27 -27.31 2.40
C ILE A 47 -13.73 -28.73 2.39
N PRO A 48 -14.59 -29.76 2.18
CA PRO A 48 -14.15 -31.14 2.10
C PRO A 48 -13.03 -31.36 1.07
N LYS A 49 -11.96 -32.03 1.50
CA LYS A 49 -10.78 -32.32 0.66
C LYS A 49 -11.09 -33.08 -0.62
N LYS A 50 -12.20 -33.83 -0.66
CA LYS A 50 -12.64 -34.62 -1.82
C LYS A 50 -12.84 -33.79 -3.09
N PHE A 51 -13.05 -32.48 -2.95
CA PHE A 51 -13.31 -31.61 -4.09
C PHE A 51 -12.01 -31.06 -4.73
N PHE A 52 -10.85 -31.30 -4.13
CA PHE A 52 -9.61 -30.63 -4.50
C PHE A 52 -8.61 -31.55 -5.23
N GLU A 53 -8.02 -31.04 -6.31
CA GLU A 53 -6.91 -31.69 -7.02
C GLU A 53 -5.54 -31.19 -6.56
N LYS A 54 -4.58 -32.11 -6.38
CA LYS A 54 -3.22 -31.78 -5.91
C LYS A 54 -2.44 -30.95 -6.93
N THR A 55 -1.62 -30.02 -6.46
CA THR A 55 -0.74 -29.20 -7.31
C THR A 55 0.71 -29.18 -6.83
N LYS A 56 1.63 -28.74 -7.69
CA LYS A 56 3.03 -28.45 -7.36
C LYS A 56 3.33 -26.94 -7.24
N GLN A 57 2.32 -26.07 -7.37
CA GLN A 57 2.52 -24.62 -7.26
C GLN A 57 2.96 -24.20 -5.86
N LYS A 58 3.85 -23.20 -5.79
CA LYS A 58 4.28 -22.53 -4.56
C LYS A 58 3.64 -21.15 -4.51
N LEU A 59 3.20 -20.74 -3.33
CA LEU A 59 2.75 -19.37 -3.06
C LEU A 59 3.61 -18.79 -1.95
N PHE A 60 3.81 -17.49 -2.01
CA PHE A 60 4.57 -16.76 -1.01
C PHE A 60 3.69 -15.66 -0.42
N THR A 61 3.81 -15.44 0.89
CA THR A 61 3.22 -14.28 1.55
C THR A 61 3.97 -13.01 1.14
N ALA A 62 3.42 -11.84 1.46
CA ALA A 62 4.11 -10.57 1.25
C ALA A 62 5.49 -10.49 1.96
N ASN A 63 5.68 -11.30 3.01
CA ASN A 63 6.93 -11.38 3.77
C ASN A 63 7.93 -12.38 3.17
N GLY A 64 7.60 -13.03 2.04
CA GLY A 64 8.46 -14.02 1.37
C GLY A 64 8.40 -15.42 1.97
N GLU A 65 7.53 -15.66 2.95
CA GLU A 65 7.34 -16.99 3.54
C GLU A 65 6.55 -17.88 2.59
N ASN A 66 6.97 -19.14 2.47
CA ASN A 66 6.30 -20.10 1.60
C ASN A 66 5.02 -20.63 2.28
N LEU A 67 3.87 -20.39 1.65
CA LEU A 67 2.62 -21.02 2.06
C LEU A 67 2.62 -22.46 1.54
N SER A 68 2.42 -23.44 2.43
CA SER A 68 2.31 -24.84 2.01
C SER A 68 0.99 -25.04 1.24
N VAL A 69 1.05 -24.87 -0.07
CA VAL A 69 -0.08 -25.09 -0.98
C VAL A 69 -0.14 -26.57 -1.34
N LYS A 70 -1.30 -27.19 -1.12
CA LYS A 70 -1.50 -28.60 -1.43
C LYS A 70 -2.43 -28.85 -2.63
N PHE A 71 -3.30 -27.90 -2.96
CA PHE A 71 -4.33 -28.09 -3.97
C PHE A 71 -4.66 -26.80 -4.72
N LYS A 72 -4.93 -26.88 -6.02
CA LYS A 72 -5.06 -25.70 -6.90
C LYS A 72 -6.42 -25.57 -7.59
N ASN A 73 -7.02 -26.68 -7.99
CA ASN A 73 -8.16 -26.63 -8.89
C ASN A 73 -9.39 -27.15 -8.16
N LEU A 74 -10.26 -26.21 -7.83
CA LEU A 74 -11.61 -26.45 -7.40
C LEU A 74 -12.50 -25.52 -8.21
N ASP A 75 -13.44 -26.10 -8.95
CA ASP A 75 -14.48 -25.34 -9.62
C ASP A 75 -15.50 -24.89 -8.57
N VAL A 76 -15.22 -23.74 -7.98
CA VAL A 76 -16.10 -23.07 -7.02
C VAL A 76 -16.96 -22.06 -7.74
N HIS A 77 -18.24 -22.01 -7.38
CA HIS A 77 -19.10 -20.90 -7.73
C HIS A 77 -19.27 -19.99 -6.53
N ILE A 78 -18.95 -18.71 -6.70
CA ILE A 78 -19.32 -17.66 -5.76
C ILE A 78 -20.68 -17.13 -6.21
N CYS A 79 -21.70 -17.39 -5.42
CA CYS A 79 -23.08 -17.04 -5.71
C CYS A 79 -23.54 -15.83 -4.88
N ASN A 80 -24.17 -14.88 -5.56
CA ASN A 80 -24.78 -13.69 -4.99
C ASN A 80 -26.00 -13.27 -5.82
N ASP A 81 -27.14 -13.04 -5.18
CA ASP A 81 -28.41 -12.61 -5.82
C ASP A 81 -28.78 -13.40 -7.09
N GLY A 82 -28.65 -14.73 -7.03
CA GLY A 82 -28.98 -15.64 -8.14
C GLY A 82 -27.96 -15.66 -9.29
N ILE A 83 -26.84 -14.96 -9.18
CA ILE A 83 -25.73 -15.04 -10.12
C ILE A 83 -24.58 -15.79 -9.46
N CYS A 84 -24.09 -16.82 -10.14
CA CYS A 84 -23.00 -17.66 -9.69
C CYS A 84 -21.81 -17.48 -10.62
N ILE A 85 -20.68 -17.04 -10.07
CA ILE A 85 -19.45 -16.77 -10.80
C ILE A 85 -18.47 -17.91 -10.53
N LYS A 86 -18.09 -18.62 -11.58
CA LYS A 86 -17.06 -19.65 -11.50
C LYS A 86 -15.70 -19.04 -11.16
N GLN A 87 -15.01 -19.62 -10.19
CA GLN A 87 -13.74 -19.17 -9.65
C GLN A 87 -12.88 -20.38 -9.26
N THR A 88 -11.57 -20.19 -9.35
CA THR A 88 -10.58 -21.16 -8.87
C THR A 88 -10.02 -20.70 -7.53
N PHE A 89 -9.82 -21.64 -6.60
CA PHE A 89 -9.28 -21.37 -5.27
C PHE A 89 -8.10 -22.28 -4.97
N ILE A 90 -7.12 -21.71 -4.26
CA ILE A 90 -5.98 -22.44 -3.74
C ILE A 90 -6.22 -22.75 -2.26
N LEU A 91 -5.92 -23.99 -1.83
CA LEU A 91 -6.02 -24.41 -0.43
C LEU A 91 -4.77 -24.02 0.35
N VAL A 92 -4.96 -23.27 1.44
CA VAL A 92 -3.89 -22.77 2.33
C VAL A 92 -4.18 -23.22 3.75
N LYS A 93 -3.18 -23.68 4.50
CA LYS A 93 -3.37 -24.08 5.91
C LYS A 93 -3.58 -22.90 6.83
N ASP A 94 -2.61 -22.00 6.80
CA ASP A 94 -2.44 -20.95 7.80
C ASP A 94 -2.92 -19.65 7.18
N LEU A 95 -4.23 -19.45 7.25
CA LEU A 95 -4.89 -18.25 6.75
C LEU A 95 -5.71 -17.64 7.89
N ASP A 96 -5.35 -16.41 8.28
CA ASP A 96 -6.01 -15.70 9.38
C ASP A 96 -7.49 -15.44 9.09
N ILE A 97 -7.82 -15.28 7.80
CA ILE A 97 -9.18 -15.14 7.32
C ILE A 97 -9.54 -16.35 6.48
N GLY A 98 -10.66 -17.01 6.78
CA GLY A 98 -11.01 -18.28 6.15
C GLY A 98 -10.98 -18.26 4.61
N ILE A 99 -11.35 -17.14 3.98
CA ILE A 99 -11.40 -16.99 2.52
C ILE A 99 -10.87 -15.62 2.10
N ILE A 100 -10.01 -15.61 1.07
CA ILE A 100 -9.56 -14.42 0.37
C ILE A 100 -10.01 -14.49 -1.09
N LEU A 101 -10.65 -13.42 -1.57
CA LEU A 101 -10.95 -13.18 -2.98
C LEU A 101 -9.90 -12.24 -3.55
N GLY A 102 -9.00 -12.80 -4.35
CA GLY A 102 -7.85 -12.10 -4.91
C GLY A 102 -8.16 -11.39 -6.23
N GLN A 103 -7.09 -11.02 -6.93
CA GLN A 103 -7.13 -10.42 -8.27
C GLN A 103 -7.90 -11.29 -9.27
N SER A 104 -7.76 -12.61 -9.21
CA SER A 104 -8.51 -13.53 -10.07
C SER A 104 -10.03 -13.34 -10.00
N PHE A 105 -10.57 -13.04 -8.81
CA PHE A 105 -11.99 -12.69 -8.67
C PHE A 105 -12.28 -11.26 -9.14
N LEU A 106 -11.44 -10.30 -8.75
CA LEU A 106 -11.59 -8.89 -9.12
C LEU A 106 -11.61 -8.67 -10.63
N GLU A 107 -10.80 -9.41 -11.39
CA GLU A 107 -10.77 -9.35 -12.85
C GLU A 107 -12.09 -9.77 -13.47
N VAL A 108 -12.73 -10.81 -12.94
CA VAL A 108 -14.01 -11.33 -13.45
C VAL A 108 -15.16 -10.37 -13.17
N ILE A 109 -15.11 -9.65 -12.04
CA ILE A 109 -16.17 -8.69 -11.67
C ILE A 109 -15.92 -7.28 -12.24
N LYS A 110 -14.90 -7.07 -13.10
CA LYS A 110 -14.69 -5.78 -13.75
C LYS A 110 -15.75 -5.54 -14.85
N PRO A 111 -16.18 -4.28 -15.04
CA PRO A 111 -15.86 -3.11 -14.24
C PRO A 111 -16.67 -3.09 -12.92
N PHE A 112 -16.03 -2.66 -11.82
CA PHE A 112 -16.69 -2.45 -10.55
C PHE A 112 -16.36 -1.07 -9.96
N LYS A 113 -17.25 -0.57 -9.10
CA LYS A 113 -17.07 0.65 -8.32
C LYS A 113 -17.12 0.32 -6.84
N VAL A 114 -16.20 0.89 -6.09
CA VAL A 114 -16.18 0.78 -4.63
C VAL A 114 -16.87 2.01 -4.05
N LYS A 115 -17.80 1.77 -3.12
CA LYS A 115 -18.44 2.79 -2.27
C LYS A 115 -18.13 2.48 -0.82
N ASN A 116 -18.40 3.40 0.10
CA ASN A 116 -18.09 3.24 1.53
C ASN A 116 -18.65 1.95 2.16
N GLU A 117 -19.80 1.47 1.69
CA GLU A 117 -20.50 0.31 2.28
C GLU A 117 -20.52 -0.92 1.38
N ARG A 118 -20.09 -0.81 0.12
CA ARG A 118 -20.29 -1.88 -0.86
C ARG A 118 -19.44 -1.76 -2.10
N ILE A 119 -19.19 -2.88 -2.76
CA ILE A 119 -18.78 -2.94 -4.16
C ILE A 119 -20.01 -3.09 -5.04
N VAL A 120 -20.04 -2.35 -6.14
CA VAL A 120 -21.08 -2.41 -7.17
C VAL A 120 -20.45 -2.85 -8.48
N THR A 121 -20.95 -3.93 -9.07
CA THR A 121 -20.53 -4.40 -10.40
C THR A 121 -21.74 -4.68 -11.28
N LYS A 122 -21.52 -4.83 -12.58
CA LYS A 122 -22.53 -5.25 -13.55
C LYS A 122 -22.03 -6.52 -14.25
N ILE A 123 -22.70 -7.64 -14.03
CA ILE A 123 -22.39 -8.92 -14.66
C ILE A 123 -23.63 -9.39 -15.40
N PHE A 124 -23.50 -9.80 -16.67
CA PHE A 124 -24.63 -10.16 -17.54
C PHE A 124 -25.74 -9.09 -17.54
N GLN A 125 -25.33 -7.83 -17.60
CA GLN A 125 -26.20 -6.65 -17.51
C GLN A 125 -27.01 -6.51 -16.20
N ARG A 126 -26.84 -7.40 -15.24
CA ARG A 126 -27.46 -7.35 -13.92
C ARG A 126 -26.52 -6.68 -12.93
N LYS A 127 -27.06 -5.80 -12.11
CA LYS A 127 -26.30 -5.09 -11.06
C LYS A 127 -26.15 -6.03 -9.86
N ILE A 128 -24.92 -6.27 -9.44
CA ILE A 128 -24.59 -7.08 -8.26
C ILE A 128 -23.96 -6.18 -7.19
N LEU A 129 -24.30 -6.45 -5.95
CA LEU A 129 -23.84 -5.71 -4.78
C LEU A 129 -23.11 -6.65 -3.82
N PHE A 130 -21.89 -6.28 -3.43
CA PHE A 130 -21.19 -6.93 -2.33
C PHE A 130 -21.11 -5.94 -1.17
N ALA A 131 -21.98 -6.11 -0.18
CA ALA A 131 -22.02 -5.24 1.00
C ALA A 131 -20.86 -5.56 1.94
N PHE A 132 -20.20 -4.51 2.44
CA PHE A 132 -19.17 -4.63 3.44
C PHE A 132 -19.79 -4.84 4.82
N ASN A 133 -19.25 -5.80 5.56
CA ASN A 133 -19.70 -6.12 6.92
C ASN A 133 -19.26 -5.05 7.93
N GLU A 134 -18.13 -4.39 7.66
CA GLU A 134 -17.58 -3.33 8.50
C GLU A 134 -17.86 -1.95 7.89
N LYS A 135 -17.93 -0.92 8.74
CA LYS A 135 -18.02 0.48 8.30
C LYS A 135 -16.63 1.07 8.08
N SER A 136 -16.58 2.09 7.23
CA SER A 136 -15.33 2.77 6.92
C SER A 136 -14.91 3.63 8.09
N ILE A 137 -13.64 3.55 8.47
CA ILE A 137 -13.05 4.38 9.52
C ILE A 137 -12.29 5.52 8.84
N THR A 138 -12.76 6.75 9.03
CA THR A 138 -12.04 7.95 8.60
C THR A 138 -11.22 8.49 9.75
N LYS A 139 -9.91 8.67 9.53
CA LYS A 139 -9.01 9.32 10.48
C LYS A 139 -8.55 10.66 9.92
N GLU A 140 -8.64 11.70 10.74
CA GLU A 140 -8.05 13.00 10.46
C GLU A 140 -6.55 12.97 10.72
N ILE A 141 -5.78 13.64 9.87
CA ILE A 141 -4.31 13.52 9.82
C ILE A 141 -3.61 14.76 10.38
N ASN A 142 -4.30 15.47 11.28
CA ASN A 142 -3.84 16.76 11.83
C ASN A 142 -2.41 16.70 12.41
N LEU A 143 -2.01 15.56 13.01
CA LEU A 143 -0.66 15.35 13.52
C LEU A 143 0.42 15.33 12.43
N LEU A 144 0.22 14.58 11.32
CA LEU A 144 1.21 14.53 10.24
C LEU A 144 1.30 15.87 9.49
N LYS A 145 0.18 16.60 9.38
CA LYS A 145 0.15 17.97 8.83
C LYS A 145 1.04 18.90 9.67
N THR A 146 0.87 18.86 10.99
CA THR A 146 1.67 19.65 11.95
C THR A 146 3.16 19.28 11.89
N LEU A 147 3.48 17.98 11.89
CA LEU A 147 4.86 17.50 11.79
C LEU A 147 5.51 17.89 10.45
N SER A 148 4.75 17.86 9.35
CA SER A 148 5.22 18.30 8.03
C SER A 148 5.54 19.80 8.03
N MET A 149 4.65 20.64 8.57
CA MET A 149 4.89 22.08 8.70
C MET A 149 6.12 22.39 9.55
N PHE A 150 6.28 21.69 10.68
CA PHE A 150 7.45 21.85 11.55
C PHE A 150 8.76 21.44 10.85
N LYS A 151 8.73 20.33 10.08
CA LYS A 151 9.87 19.88 9.28
C LYS A 151 10.26 20.92 8.23
N GLU A 152 9.28 21.45 7.50
CA GLU A 152 9.51 22.47 6.47
C GLU A 152 10.10 23.75 7.06
N HIS A 153 9.56 24.23 8.18
CA HIS A 153 10.11 25.35 8.93
C HIS A 153 11.57 25.09 9.36
N SER A 154 11.85 23.91 9.89
CA SER A 154 13.21 23.52 10.33
C SER A 154 14.20 23.50 9.16
N ILE A 155 13.80 22.97 8.01
CA ILE A 155 14.63 22.96 6.79
C ILE A 155 14.94 24.40 6.33
N ASN A 156 13.95 25.27 6.33
CA ASN A 156 14.14 26.66 5.94
C ASN A 156 15.08 27.40 6.90
N LEU A 157 14.97 27.14 8.20
CA LEU A 157 15.88 27.69 9.20
C LEU A 157 17.33 27.19 9.00
N ILE A 158 17.51 25.91 8.70
CA ILE A 158 18.84 25.33 8.39
C ILE A 158 19.44 26.02 7.17
N LYS A 159 18.69 26.14 6.06
CA LYS A 159 19.15 26.83 4.85
C LYS A 159 19.57 28.27 5.12
N SER A 160 18.80 28.99 5.94
CA SER A 160 19.13 30.37 6.32
C SER A 160 20.44 30.43 7.12
N LYS A 161 20.67 29.49 8.05
CA LYS A 161 21.90 29.42 8.83
C LYS A 161 23.10 29.01 7.98
N GLU A 162 22.94 28.10 7.04
CA GLU A 162 23.98 27.71 6.07
C GLU A 162 24.42 28.91 5.23
N ASN A 163 23.46 29.68 4.71
CA ASN A 163 23.75 30.91 3.97
C ASN A 163 24.49 31.93 4.85
N HIS A 164 24.05 32.13 6.09
CA HIS A 164 24.74 33.04 7.00
C HIS A 164 26.17 32.60 7.32
N LEU A 165 26.38 31.30 7.56
CA LEU A 165 27.70 30.73 7.80
C LEU A 165 28.62 30.89 6.58
N TYR A 166 28.07 30.78 5.36
CA TYR A 166 28.81 31.05 4.13
C TYR A 166 29.34 32.48 4.10
N PHE A 167 28.51 33.48 4.39
CA PHE A 167 28.95 34.89 4.44
C PHE A 167 30.00 35.13 5.53
N MET A 168 29.82 34.59 6.73
CA MET A 168 30.82 34.72 7.81
C MET A 168 32.17 34.13 7.41
N LYS A 169 32.19 32.99 6.71
CA LYS A 169 33.44 32.40 6.21
C LYS A 169 34.14 33.31 5.21
N GLN A 170 33.40 33.96 4.32
CA GLN A 170 33.98 34.93 3.37
C GLN A 170 34.55 36.15 4.08
N GLU A 171 33.84 36.67 5.07
CA GLU A 171 34.29 37.83 5.85
C GLU A 171 35.60 37.54 6.61
N ILE A 172 35.70 36.38 7.27
CA ILE A 172 36.93 35.92 7.92
C ILE A 172 38.07 35.76 6.91
N SER A 173 37.79 35.23 5.71
CA SER A 173 38.80 35.09 4.65
C SER A 173 39.33 36.45 4.20
N ASN A 174 38.43 37.42 3.99
CA ASN A 174 38.79 38.78 3.60
C ASN A 174 39.64 39.47 4.67
N GLN A 175 39.25 39.36 5.95
CA GLN A 175 40.02 39.92 7.07
C GLN A 175 41.44 39.32 7.15
N LYS A 176 41.60 38.01 6.91
CA LYS A 176 42.92 37.37 6.85
C LYS A 176 43.76 37.89 5.68
N LEU A 177 43.14 38.08 4.51
CA LEU A 177 43.83 38.66 3.34
C LEU A 177 44.29 40.09 3.61
N GLU A 178 43.43 40.92 4.21
CA GLU A 178 43.78 42.30 4.61
C GLU A 178 44.96 42.33 5.59
N GLN A 179 44.95 41.46 6.60
CA GLN A 179 46.06 41.33 7.54
C GLN A 179 47.36 40.93 6.84
N GLN A 180 47.33 39.99 5.90
CA GLN A 180 48.51 39.58 5.13
C GLN A 180 49.05 40.73 4.26
N LEU A 181 48.18 41.51 3.62
CA LEU A 181 48.58 42.67 2.80
C LEU A 181 49.26 43.78 3.64
N GLN A 182 48.96 43.88 4.93
CA GLN A 182 49.56 44.86 5.84
C GLN A 182 50.94 44.44 6.38
N THR A 183 51.38 43.19 6.17
CA THR A 183 52.71 42.73 6.62
C THR A 183 53.85 43.44 5.88
N SER A 184 54.94 43.77 6.59
CA SER A 184 56.06 44.55 6.00
C SER A 184 56.65 43.85 4.77
N GLN A 185 56.87 42.53 4.84
CA GLN A 185 57.39 41.73 3.73
C GLN A 185 56.52 41.80 2.46
N THR A 186 55.20 41.79 2.62
CA THR A 186 54.26 41.87 1.48
C THR A 186 54.20 43.28 0.92
N ARG A 187 54.18 44.29 1.80
CA ARG A 187 54.17 45.70 1.42
C ARG A 187 55.45 46.14 0.71
N GLU A 188 56.60 45.65 1.16
CA GLU A 188 57.91 45.84 0.52
C GLU A 188 57.96 45.21 -0.88
N LYS A 189 57.48 43.97 -1.03
CA LYS A 189 57.34 43.32 -2.34
C LYS A 189 56.43 44.11 -3.29
N ILE A 190 55.27 44.57 -2.81
CA ILE A 190 54.35 45.39 -3.62
C ILE A 190 55.02 46.72 -4.04
N ASN A 191 55.74 47.38 -3.13
CA ASN A 191 56.44 48.63 -3.44
C ASN A 191 57.58 48.42 -4.45
N SER A 192 58.27 47.27 -4.42
CA SER A 192 59.31 46.93 -5.40
C SER A 192 58.78 46.69 -6.82
N LEU A 193 57.47 46.47 -6.98
CA LEU A 193 56.79 46.29 -8.26
C LEU A 193 56.16 47.58 -8.81
N LYS A 194 56.12 48.66 -8.00
CA LYS A 194 55.74 49.99 -8.47
C LYS A 194 56.97 50.65 -9.09
N ILE A 195 57.08 50.53 -10.42
CA ILE A 195 58.04 51.28 -11.24
C ILE A 195 57.69 52.77 -11.20
#